data_AF-A0A2V9YZD2-F1
#
_entry.id   AF-A0A2V9YZD2-F1
#
_cell.length_a   1.000
_cell.length_b   1.000
_cell.length_c   1.000
_cell.angle_alpha   90.00
_cell.angle_beta   90.00
_cell.angle_gamma   90.00
#
_symmetry.space_group_name_H-M   'P 1'
#
loop_
_entity.id
_entity.type
_entity.pdbx_description
1 polymer ?
#
loop_
_entity_poly.entity_id
_entity_poly.type
_entity_poly.pdbx_seq_one_letter_code
_entity_poly.pdbx_strand_id
1 'polypeptide(L)'
;MEDAHKRIGDTPKSKPVIDAMSALEKKIAPVEQELIQVKMKSSEGNLRYPNMLNEQFDSLSHTVDNADNAPTDQQQKVYEGLNAKLQKQVAQWQAIMKEDVPALNQLIQKADIPAINMASVQ
;
A
#
# COMPACT_ATOMS: atom_id res chain seq x y z
N MET A 1 7.65 -4.16 -8.07
CA MET A 1 8.95 -3.52 -8.40
C MET A 1 9.72 -4.21 -9.53
N GLU A 2 9.03 -4.95 -10.41
CA GLU A 2 9.68 -5.79 -11.43
C GLU A 2 10.53 -5.01 -12.45
N ASP A 3 10.05 -3.84 -12.89
CA ASP A 3 10.80 -3.00 -13.83
C ASP A 3 12.06 -2.38 -13.20
N ALA A 4 12.04 -2.16 -11.88
CA ALA A 4 13.20 -1.63 -11.17
C ALA A 4 14.32 -2.68 -11.08
N HIS A 5 13.98 -3.95 -10.87
CA HIS A 5 14.97 -5.05 -10.94
C HIS A 5 15.62 -5.14 -12.33
N LYS A 6 14.83 -5.01 -13.41
CA LYS A 6 15.36 -5.01 -14.79
C LYS A 6 16.31 -3.84 -15.04
N ARG A 7 16.03 -2.67 -14.47
CA ARG A 7 16.84 -1.44 -14.63
C ARG A 7 18.17 -1.47 -13.87
N ILE A 8 18.24 -2.20 -12.74
CA ILE A 8 19.45 -2.32 -11.93
C ILE A 8 20.45 -3.31 -12.54
N GLY A 9 19.97 -4.30 -13.29
CA GLY A 9 20.79 -5.38 -13.86
C GLY A 9 21.24 -6.39 -12.80
N ASP A 10 21.49 -7.64 -13.22
CA ASP A 10 21.90 -8.73 -12.33
C ASP A 10 23.44 -8.83 -12.27
N THR A 11 24.02 -8.17 -11.27
CA THR A 11 25.46 -8.16 -10.99
C THR A 11 25.70 -8.56 -9.54
N PRO A 12 26.89 -9.07 -9.19
CA PRO A 12 27.20 -9.39 -7.79
C PRO A 12 27.02 -8.19 -6.82
N LYS A 13 27.20 -6.96 -7.31
CA LYS A 13 27.03 -5.72 -6.54
C LYS A 13 25.56 -5.33 -6.34
N SER A 14 24.69 -5.66 -7.30
CA SER A 14 23.26 -5.35 -7.22
C SER A 14 22.43 -6.38 -6.49
N LYS A 15 22.93 -7.61 -6.35
CA LYS A 15 22.20 -8.69 -5.66
C LYS A 15 21.67 -8.30 -4.26
N PRO A 16 22.47 -7.70 -3.35
CA PRO A 16 21.96 -7.29 -2.04
C PRO A 16 20.84 -6.24 -2.12
N VAL A 17 20.89 -5.36 -3.13
CA VAL A 17 19.87 -4.33 -3.37
C VAL A 17 18.58 -4.98 -3.88
N ILE A 18 18.68 -5.89 -4.86
CA ILE A 18 17.54 -6.63 -5.40
C ILE A 18 16.86 -7.48 -4.30
N ASP A 19 17.65 -8.14 -3.45
CA ASP A 19 17.14 -8.93 -2.34
C ASP A 19 16.42 -8.02 -1.32
N ALA A 20 16.97 -6.84 -1.00
CA ALA A 20 16.34 -5.85 -0.13
C ALA A 20 15.05 -5.25 -0.72
N MET A 21 15.02 -4.96 -2.02
CA MET A 21 13.82 -4.52 -2.73
C MET A 21 12.72 -5.59 -2.68
N SER A 22 13.08 -6.85 -2.95
CA SER A 22 12.14 -7.97 -2.88
C SER A 22 11.60 -8.18 -1.46
N ALA A 23 12.43 -7.95 -0.44
CA ALA A 23 12.00 -7.99 0.96
C ALA A 23 11.03 -6.84 1.30
N LEU A 24 11.32 -5.63 0.82
CA LEU A 24 10.44 -4.47 0.98
C LEU A 24 9.09 -4.69 0.30
N GLU A 25 9.07 -5.20 -0.93
CA GLU A 25 7.82 -5.52 -1.65
C GLU A 25 6.96 -6.52 -0.86
N LYS A 26 7.57 -7.56 -0.28
CA LYS A 26 6.87 -8.51 0.59
C LYS A 26 6.30 -7.90 1.87
N LYS A 27 6.91 -6.84 2.39
CA LYS A 27 6.40 -6.09 3.56
C LYS A 27 5.25 -5.15 3.19
N ILE A 28 5.31 -4.53 2.01
CA ILE A 28 4.28 -3.60 1.53
C ILE A 28 3.03 -4.34 1.06
N ALA A 29 3.20 -5.49 0.37
CA ALA A 29 2.10 -6.25 -0.22
C ALA A 29 0.90 -6.52 0.73
N PRO A 30 1.08 -6.98 1.99
CA PRO A 30 -0.06 -7.17 2.89
C PRO A 30 -0.75 -5.85 3.27
N VAL A 31 -0.01 -4.74 3.35
CA VAL A 31 -0.60 -3.43 3.63
C VAL A 31 -1.52 -3.01 2.48
N GLU A 32 -1.01 -3.11 1.25
CA GLU A 32 -1.76 -2.83 0.03
C GLU A 32 -2.98 -3.72 -0.12
N GLN A 33 -2.84 -5.04 0.12
CA GLN A 33 -3.92 -6.02 -0.03
C GLN A 33 -5.08 -5.83 0.95
N GLU A 34 -4.84 -5.23 2.12
CA GLU A 34 -5.91 -4.85 3.06
C GLU A 34 -6.57 -3.53 2.68
N LEU A 35 -5.81 -2.62 2.06
CA LEU A 35 -6.31 -1.31 1.64
C LEU A 35 -7.14 -1.39 0.35
N ILE A 36 -6.65 -2.14 -0.64
CA ILE A 36 -7.24 -2.25 -1.99
C ILE A 36 -7.27 -3.69 -2.49
N GLN A 37 -8.25 -4.01 -3.34
CA GLN A 37 -8.33 -5.34 -3.95
C GLN A 37 -7.41 -5.46 -5.17
N VAL A 38 -6.15 -5.86 -4.95
CA VAL A 38 -5.12 -5.97 -6.00
C VAL A 38 -5.43 -6.99 -7.12
N LYS A 39 -6.41 -7.88 -6.92
CA LYS A 39 -6.80 -8.89 -7.93
C LYS A 39 -7.86 -8.39 -8.90
N MET A 40 -8.47 -7.22 -8.65
CA MET A 40 -9.47 -6.66 -9.56
C MET A 40 -8.82 -6.20 -10.86
N LYS A 41 -9.30 -6.72 -11.98
CA LYS A 41 -8.86 -6.35 -13.34
C LYS A 41 -9.98 -5.75 -14.19
N SER A 42 -11.17 -5.62 -13.61
CA SER A 42 -12.40 -5.13 -14.25
C SER A 42 -13.28 -4.44 -13.22
N SER A 43 -14.19 -3.58 -13.66
CA SER A 43 -15.19 -2.91 -12.82
C SER A 43 -16.03 -3.90 -11.99
N GLU A 44 -16.42 -5.02 -12.58
CA GLU A 44 -17.21 -6.09 -11.93
C GLU A 44 -16.36 -7.07 -11.11
N GLY A 45 -15.10 -6.72 -10.80
CA GLY A 45 -14.20 -7.63 -10.09
C GLY A 45 -14.65 -7.94 -8.65
N ASN A 46 -15.50 -7.09 -8.07
CA ASN A 46 -16.13 -7.28 -6.76
C ASN A 46 -17.09 -8.48 -6.71
N LEU A 47 -17.61 -8.95 -7.85
CA LEU A 47 -18.43 -10.18 -7.91
C LEU A 47 -17.60 -11.44 -7.63
N ARG A 48 -16.28 -11.35 -7.85
CA ARG A 48 -15.34 -12.47 -7.69
C ARG A 48 -14.48 -12.36 -6.43
N TYR A 49 -14.19 -11.14 -5.99
CA TYR A 49 -13.27 -10.88 -4.88
C TYR A 49 -13.90 -9.93 -3.87
N PRO A 50 -13.66 -10.12 -2.57
CA PRO A 50 -14.24 -9.26 -1.54
C PRO A 50 -13.74 -7.81 -1.62
N ASN A 51 -14.60 -6.89 -1.20
CA ASN A 51 -14.28 -5.48 -1.04
C ASN A 51 -13.23 -5.27 0.07
N MET A 52 -12.19 -4.51 -0.24
CA MET A 52 -11.17 -4.10 0.73
C MET A 52 -11.52 -2.76 1.38
N LEU A 53 -10.66 -2.23 2.25
CA LEU A 53 -11.00 -1.04 3.05
C LEU A 53 -11.44 0.15 2.19
N ASN A 54 -10.80 0.39 1.04
CA ASN A 54 -11.16 1.49 0.14
C ASN A 54 -12.64 1.42 -0.29
N GLU A 55 -13.10 0.26 -0.77
CA GLU A 55 -14.48 0.06 -1.23
C GLU A 55 -15.48 0.05 -0.07
N GLN A 56 -15.06 -0.42 1.12
CA GLN A 56 -15.91 -0.36 2.32
C GLN A 56 -16.15 1.08 2.77
N PHE A 57 -15.12 1.94 2.70
CA PHE A 57 -15.28 3.38 2.95
C PHE A 57 -16.10 4.08 1.88
N ASP A 58 -15.88 3.76 0.61
CA ASP A 58 -16.67 4.29 -0.51
C ASP A 58 -18.16 3.98 -0.35
N SER A 59 -18.50 2.71 -0.08
CA SER A 59 -19.87 2.28 0.17
C SER A 59 -20.52 2.98 1.37
N LEU A 60 -19.76 3.17 2.46
CA LEU A 60 -20.24 3.91 3.62
C LEU A 60 -20.49 5.38 3.26
N SER A 61 -19.57 6.02 2.53
CA SER A 61 -19.72 7.42 2.09
C SER A 61 -20.98 7.59 1.27
N HIS A 62 -21.20 6.74 0.27
CA HIS A 62 -22.42 6.77 -0.54
C HIS A 62 -23.69 6.60 0.30
N THR A 63 -23.67 5.77 1.34
CA THR A 63 -24.85 5.59 2.20
C THR A 63 -25.11 6.83 3.06
N VAL A 64 -24.06 7.52 3.50
CA VAL A 64 -24.16 8.78 4.25
C VAL A 64 -24.61 9.92 3.35
N ASP A 65 -24.02 10.07 2.17
CA ASP A 65 -24.27 11.18 1.24
C ASP A 65 -25.68 11.16 0.64
N ASN A 66 -26.32 9.99 0.57
CA ASN A 66 -27.68 9.84 0.04
C ASN A 66 -28.79 10.19 1.05
N ALA A 67 -28.45 10.60 2.28
CA ALA A 67 -29.42 10.92 3.32
C ALA A 67 -29.44 12.42 3.63
N ASP A 68 -30.64 13.01 3.73
CA ASP A 68 -30.83 14.42 4.14
C ASP A 68 -30.63 14.66 5.65
N ASN A 69 -30.22 13.62 6.39
CA ASN A 69 -30.04 13.65 7.84
C ASN A 69 -28.59 13.33 8.22
N ALA A 70 -28.18 13.70 9.43
CA ALA A 70 -26.86 13.32 9.95
C ALA A 70 -26.67 11.79 10.02
N PRO A 71 -25.41 11.29 9.98
CA PRO A 71 -25.12 9.86 10.08
C PRO A 71 -25.73 9.21 11.33
N THR A 72 -26.39 8.08 11.13
CA THR A 72 -26.96 7.25 12.21
C THR A 72 -25.88 6.65 13.13
N ASP A 73 -26.26 6.27 14.35
CA ASP A 73 -25.36 5.61 15.30
C ASP A 73 -24.73 4.33 14.72
N GLN A 74 -25.48 3.59 13.90
CA GLN A 74 -24.97 2.39 13.21
C GLN A 74 -23.91 2.75 12.18
N GLN A 75 -24.12 3.78 11.37
CA GLN A 75 -23.12 4.26 10.40
C GLN A 75 -21.84 4.75 11.10
N GLN A 76 -21.99 5.45 12.23
CA GLN A 76 -20.84 5.88 13.05
C GLN A 76 -20.06 4.67 13.59
N LYS A 77 -20.73 3.63 14.11
CA LYS A 77 -20.06 2.40 14.55
C LYS A 77 -19.33 1.67 13.42
N VAL A 78 -19.91 1.64 12.22
CA VAL A 78 -19.23 1.08 11.04
C VAL A 78 -17.99 1.90 10.72
N TYR A 79 -18.09 3.23 10.69
CA TYR A 79 -16.96 4.13 10.50
C TYR A 79 -15.84 3.87 11.51
N GLU A 80 -16.16 3.79 12.81
CA GLU A 80 -15.17 3.52 13.86
C GLU A 80 -14.42 2.22 13.62
N GLY A 81 -15.14 1.15 13.25
CA GLY A 81 -14.54 -0.14 12.92
C GLY A 81 -13.64 -0.10 11.69
N LEU A 82 -14.05 0.59 10.62
CA LEU A 82 -13.25 0.76 9.41
C LEU A 82 -12.02 1.64 9.68
N ASN A 83 -12.19 2.74 10.41
CA ASN A 83 -11.11 3.65 10.79
C ASN A 83 -10.08 2.94 11.66
N ALA A 84 -10.50 2.14 12.64
CA ALA A 84 -9.57 1.36 13.46
C ALA A 84 -8.72 0.39 12.63
N LYS A 85 -9.29 -0.23 11.58
CA LYS A 85 -8.53 -1.07 10.64
C LYS A 85 -7.57 -0.23 9.79
N LEU A 86 -8.03 0.90 9.25
CA LEU A 86 -7.21 1.82 8.48
C LEU A 86 -6.00 2.31 9.27
N GLN A 87 -6.20 2.73 10.53
CA GLN A 87 -5.11 3.22 11.38
C GLN A 87 -4.02 2.15 11.60
N LYS A 88 -4.38 0.86 11.65
CA LYS A 88 -3.38 -0.23 11.71
C LYS A 88 -2.54 -0.27 10.44
N GLN A 89 -3.16 -0.16 9.26
CA GLN A 89 -2.45 -0.17 7.98
C GLN A 89 -1.58 1.08 7.82
N VAL A 90 -2.06 2.25 8.24
CA VAL A 90 -1.29 3.50 8.25
C VAL A 90 -0.07 3.38 9.17
N ALA A 91 -0.23 2.83 10.37
CA ALA A 91 0.89 2.63 11.30
C ALA A 91 1.94 1.66 10.73
N GLN A 92 1.51 0.55 10.11
CA GLN A 92 2.42 -0.39 9.43
C GLN A 92 3.15 0.27 8.27
N TRP A 93 2.45 1.02 7.43
CA TRP A 93 3.05 1.78 6.33
C TRP A 93 4.09 2.78 6.83
N GLN A 94 3.76 3.55 7.87
CA GLN A 94 4.69 4.51 8.48
C GLN A 94 5.95 3.85 9.02
N ALA A 95 5.83 2.66 9.64
CA ALA A 95 6.98 1.90 10.09
C ALA A 95 7.88 1.47 8.92
N ILE A 96 7.29 0.91 7.85
CA ILE A 96 8.02 0.53 6.62
C ILE A 96 8.74 1.75 6.02
N MET A 97 8.06 2.89 5.92
CA MET A 97 8.63 4.13 5.39
C MET A 97 9.76 4.69 6.24
N LYS A 98 9.69 4.53 7.57
CA LYS A 98 10.70 5.04 8.50
C LYS A 98 11.93 4.13 8.61
N GLU A 99 11.76 2.82 8.43
CA GLU A 99 12.81 1.83 8.68
C GLU A 99 13.38 1.27 7.38
N ASP A 100 12.52 0.68 6.54
CA ASP A 100 12.96 -0.12 5.40
C ASP A 100 13.37 0.74 4.20
N VAL A 101 12.67 1.84 3.94
CA VAL A 101 13.00 2.74 2.81
C VAL A 101 14.37 3.40 2.98
N PRO A 102 14.72 4.00 4.15
CA PRO A 102 16.07 4.52 4.36
C PRO A 102 17.15 3.44 4.29
N ALA A 103 16.88 2.24 4.81
CA ALA A 103 17.81 1.12 4.75
C ALA A 103 18.10 0.70 3.29
N LEU A 104 17.06 0.62 2.45
CA LEU A 104 17.22 0.36 1.01
C LEU A 104 18.02 1.48 0.32
N ASN A 105 17.71 2.75 0.62
CA ASN A 105 18.44 3.88 0.05
C ASN A 105 19.95 3.83 0.38
N GLN A 106 20.30 3.46 1.61
CA GLN A 106 21.71 3.28 2.00
C GLN A 106 22.39 2.14 1.24
N LEU A 107 21.69 1.03 0.98
CA LEU A 107 22.22 -0.07 0.19
C LEU A 107 22.46 0.33 -1.27
N ILE A 108 21.52 1.06 -1.88
CA ILE A 108 21.66 1.60 -3.24
C ILE A 108 22.89 2.52 -3.33
N GLN A 109 23.05 3.44 -2.37
CA GLN A 109 24.20 4.34 -2.31
C GLN A 109 25.53 3.58 -2.15
N LYS A 110 25.59 2.59 -1.25
CA LYS A 110 26.80 1.77 -1.03
C LYS A 110 27.17 0.92 -2.26
N ALA A 111 26.18 0.49 -3.03
CA ALA A 111 26.38 -0.28 -4.24
C ALA A 111 26.78 0.57 -5.45
N ASP A 112 26.84 1.91 -5.30
CA ASP A 112 27.08 2.89 -6.37
C ASP A 112 26.09 2.71 -7.55
N ILE A 113 24.87 2.29 -7.22
CA ILE A 113 23.79 2.17 -8.19
C ILE A 113 23.11 3.54 -8.28
N PRO A 114 22.98 4.14 -9.48
CA PRO A 114 22.29 5.41 -9.63
C PRO A 114 20.93 5.33 -8.95
N ALA A 115 20.67 6.23 -7.99
CA ALA A 115 19.43 6.22 -7.24
C ALA A 115 18.25 6.20 -8.22
N ILE A 116 17.43 5.14 -8.15
CA ILE A 116 16.13 5.14 -8.81
C ILE A 116 15.32 6.18 -8.04
N ASN A 117 15.26 7.41 -8.55
CA ASN A 117 14.33 8.42 -8.06
C ASN A 117 12.93 7.84 -8.19
N MET A 118 12.40 7.29 -7.10
CA MET A 118 10.96 7.24 -6.89
C MET A 118 10.58 8.70 -6.77
N ALA A 119 9.91 9.24 -7.79
CA ALA A 119 9.44 10.62 -7.78
C ALA A 119 8.80 10.90 -6.43
N SER A 120 9.42 11.81 -5.68
CA SER A 120 8.89 12.26 -4.40
C SER A 120 7.50 12.81 -4.70
N VAL A 121 6.46 12.15 -4.17
CA VAL A 121 5.14 12.78 -4.15
C VAL A 121 5.27 13.92 -3.15
N GLN A 122 5.36 15.12 -3.71
CA GLN A 122 5.41 16.38 -2.98
C GLN A 122 4.00 16.86 -2.67
#